data_AF-A0A538H6J3-F1
#
_entry.id   AF-A0A538H6J3-F1
#
_cell.length_a   1.000
_cell.length_b   1.000
_cell.length_c   1.000
_cell.angle_alpha   90.00
_cell.angle_beta   90.00
_cell.angle_gamma   90.00
#
_symmetry.space_group_name_H-M   'P 1'
#
loop_
_entity.id
_entity.type
_entity.pdbx_description
1 polymer ?
#
loop_
_entity_poly.entity_id
_entity_poly.type
_entity_poly.pdbx_seq_one_letter_code
_entity_poly.pdbx_strand_id
1 'polypeptide(L)'
;MGFDQYHEPASELSAEVRTFARIIASLTEEAEAIGWYEQRIALEPDPQARAIMANAQGEEFKHFGMDLEFLLRRTPNWRIALKTILFTEGEIVERGEAAEDAESL
;
A
#
# COMPACT_ATOMS: atom_id res chain seq x y z
N MET A 1 -23.64 -5.10 2.93
CA MET A 1 -23.11 -3.80 3.35
C MET A 1 -22.16 -3.37 2.27
N GLY A 2 -22.52 -2.35 1.48
CA GLY A 2 -21.63 -1.82 0.46
C GLY A 2 -20.46 -1.15 1.16
N PHE A 3 -19.23 -1.42 0.72
CA PHE A 3 -18.07 -0.67 1.17
C PHE A 3 -18.30 0.79 0.80
N ASP A 4 -18.42 1.65 1.80
CA ASP A 4 -18.50 3.08 1.58
C ASP A 4 -17.09 3.56 1.23
N GLN A 5 -16.71 3.39 -0.04
CA GLN A 5 -15.38 3.70 -0.57
C GLN A 5 -14.97 5.16 -0.33
N TYR A 6 -15.94 6.04 -0.11
CA TYR A 6 -15.74 7.46 0.06
C TYR A 6 -16.28 7.90 1.42
N HIS A 7 -15.54 8.76 2.11
CA HIS A 7 -16.01 9.42 3.33
C HIS A 7 -16.80 10.70 3.03
N GLU A 8 -16.81 11.16 1.77
CA GLU A 8 -17.51 12.35 1.30
C GLU A 8 -18.41 11.99 0.10
N PRO A 9 -19.46 12.77 -0.20
CA PRO A 9 -20.34 12.50 -1.33
C PRO A 9 -19.57 12.33 -2.65
N ALA A 10 -19.66 11.16 -3.27
CA ALA A 10 -18.89 10.85 -4.49
C ALA A 10 -19.19 11.79 -5.68
N SER A 11 -20.35 12.45 -5.69
CA SER A 11 -20.73 13.47 -6.68
C SER A 11 -19.98 14.79 -6.52
N GLU A 12 -19.44 15.07 -5.34
CA GLU A 12 -18.68 16.29 -5.03
C GLU A 12 -17.17 16.10 -5.25
N LEU A 13 -16.71 14.85 -5.39
CA LEU A 13 -15.32 14.53 -5.65
C LEU A 13 -14.97 14.64 -7.14
N SER A 14 -13.81 15.25 -7.43
CA SER A 14 -13.28 15.28 -8.80
C SER A 14 -12.97 13.87 -9.31
N ALA A 15 -12.92 13.71 -10.64
CA ALA A 15 -12.55 12.44 -11.27
C ALA A 15 -11.14 11.97 -10.84
N GLU A 16 -10.23 12.92 -10.60
CA GLU A 16 -8.89 12.65 -10.12
C GLU A 16 -8.90 12.11 -8.69
N VAL A 17 -9.62 12.76 -7.76
CA VAL A 17 -9.73 12.31 -6.37
C VAL A 17 -10.39 10.94 -6.28
N ARG A 18 -11.42 10.69 -7.11
CA ARG A 18 -12.05 9.37 -7.18
C ARG A 18 -11.11 8.29 -7.72
N THR A 19 -10.19 8.66 -8.62
CA THR A 19 -9.15 7.74 -9.10
C THR A 19 -8.12 7.46 -8.02
N PHE A 20 -7.67 8.48 -7.31
CA PHE A 20 -6.80 8.34 -6.15
C PHE A 20 -7.41 7.40 -5.09
N ALA A 21 -8.67 7.63 -4.72
CA ALA A 21 -9.40 6.80 -3.75
C ALA A 21 -9.51 5.32 -4.19
N ARG A 22 -9.69 5.06 -5.49
CA ARG A 22 -9.69 3.68 -6.02
C ARG A 22 -8.35 3.00 -5.81
N ILE A 23 -7.25 3.66 -6.17
CA ILE A 23 -5.91 3.06 -6.04
C ILE A 23 -5.50 2.92 -4.57
N ILE A 24 -5.92 3.83 -3.69
CA ILE A 24 -5.72 3.68 -2.24
C ILE A 24 -6.48 2.47 -1.69
N ALA A 25 -7.73 2.27 -2.11
CA ALA A 25 -8.50 1.10 -1.71
C ALA A 25 -7.82 -0.19 -2.18
N SER A 26 -7.38 -0.26 -3.44
CA SER A 26 -6.63 -1.41 -3.96
C SER A 26 -5.34 -1.66 -3.17
N LEU A 27 -4.50 -0.64 -2.95
CA LEU A 27 -3.29 -0.75 -2.14
C LEU A 27 -3.58 -1.30 -0.71
N THR A 28 -4.69 -0.88 -0.12
CA THR A 28 -5.14 -1.34 1.21
C THR A 28 -5.55 -2.80 1.17
N GLU A 29 -6.36 -3.20 0.18
CA GLU A 29 -6.78 -4.59 -0.03
C GLU A 29 -5.58 -5.52 -0.21
N GLU A 30 -4.56 -5.09 -0.97
CA GLU A 30 -3.33 -5.88 -1.14
C GLU A 30 -2.56 -6.05 0.17
N ALA A 31 -2.44 -4.99 0.97
CA ALA A 31 -1.80 -5.05 2.29
C ALA A 31 -2.55 -5.97 3.26
N GLU A 32 -3.89 -5.93 3.24
CA GLU A 32 -4.73 -6.83 4.03
C GLU A 32 -4.55 -8.28 3.59
N ALA A 33 -4.58 -8.55 2.28
CA ALA A 33 -4.39 -9.88 1.72
C ALA A 33 -3.01 -10.46 2.10
N ILE A 34 -1.94 -9.67 1.98
CA ILE A 34 -0.59 -10.04 2.43
C ILE A 34 -0.61 -10.46 3.90
N GLY A 35 -1.18 -9.63 4.77
CA GLY A 35 -1.26 -9.89 6.21
C GLY A 35 -2.10 -11.11 6.56
N TRP A 36 -3.19 -11.35 5.83
CA TRP A 36 -4.02 -12.55 6.02
C TRP A 36 -3.32 -13.82 5.58
N TYR A 37 -2.64 -13.80 4.42
CA TYR A 37 -1.88 -14.96 3.97
C TYR A 37 -0.74 -15.29 4.92
N GLU A 38 -0.02 -14.28 5.44
CA GLU A 38 1.06 -14.50 6.41
C GLU A 38 0.57 -15.30 7.63
N GLN A 39 -0.56 -14.89 8.20
CA GLN A 39 -1.18 -15.56 9.34
C GLN A 39 -1.63 -16.99 9.01
N ARG A 40 -2.26 -17.19 7.85
CA ARG A 40 -2.75 -18.50 7.41
C ARG A 40 -1.59 -19.46 7.13
N ILE A 41 -0.58 -19.03 6.39
CA ILE A 41 0.62 -19.82 6.05
C ILE A 41 1.33 -20.29 7.32
N ALA A 42 1.40 -19.45 8.36
CA ALA A 42 2.04 -19.78 9.63
C ALA A 42 1.38 -20.97 10.35
N LEU A 43 0.07 -21.20 10.15
CA LEU A 43 -0.71 -22.22 10.86
C LEU A 43 -1.20 -23.37 9.99
N GLU A 44 -1.16 -23.24 8.66
CA GLU A 44 -1.79 -24.19 7.72
C GLU A 44 -1.11 -25.57 7.72
N PRO A 45 -1.76 -26.64 8.20
CA PRO A 45 -1.16 -27.97 8.25
C PRO A 45 -1.01 -28.64 6.87
N ASP A 46 -1.85 -28.32 5.89
CA ASP A 46 -1.80 -28.93 4.56
C ASP A 46 -0.70 -28.28 3.68
N PRO A 47 0.29 -29.04 3.21
CA PRO A 47 1.41 -28.47 2.45
C PRO A 47 0.99 -27.94 1.07
N GLN A 48 -0.06 -28.47 0.46
CA GLN A 48 -0.57 -28.00 -0.83
C GLN A 48 -1.32 -26.68 -0.65
N ALA A 49 -2.18 -26.57 0.36
CA ALA A 49 -2.86 -25.31 0.69
C ALA A 49 -1.86 -24.21 1.03
N ARG A 50 -0.84 -24.53 1.83
CA ARG A 50 0.24 -23.59 2.19
C ARG A 50 0.99 -23.08 0.96
N ALA A 51 1.32 -23.98 0.01
CA ALA A 51 2.00 -23.59 -1.22
C ALA A 51 1.15 -22.68 -2.11
N ILE A 52 -0.17 -22.93 -2.20
CA ILE A 52 -1.10 -22.06 -2.94
C ILE A 52 -1.14 -20.66 -2.32
N MET A 53 -1.29 -20.58 -0.99
CA MET A 53 -1.34 -19.30 -0.28
C MET A 53 -0.03 -18.52 -0.38
N ALA A 54 1.13 -19.20 -0.29
CA ALA A 54 2.43 -18.55 -0.46
C ALA A 54 2.63 -18.01 -1.88
N ASN A 55 2.17 -18.74 -2.90
CA ASN A 55 2.20 -18.24 -4.27
C ASN A 55 1.29 -17.01 -4.44
N ALA A 56 0.06 -17.06 -3.93
CA ALA A 56 -0.88 -15.96 -3.98
C ALA A 56 -0.33 -14.70 -3.27
N GLN A 57 0.19 -14.84 -2.04
CA GLN A 57 0.81 -13.76 -1.29
C GLN A 57 1.97 -13.09 -2.07
N GLY A 58 2.77 -13.90 -2.77
CA GLY A 58 3.84 -13.40 -3.62
C GLY A 58 3.35 -12.46 -4.74
N GLU A 59 2.17 -12.72 -5.30
CA GLU A 59 1.56 -11.85 -6.31
C GLU A 59 1.06 -10.54 -5.72
N GLU A 60 0.53 -10.56 -4.49
CA GLU A 60 0.01 -9.35 -3.83
C GLU A 60 1.13 -8.34 -3.51
N PHE A 61 2.36 -8.80 -3.19
CA PHE A 61 3.50 -7.89 -3.07
C PHE A 61 3.76 -7.08 -4.36
N LYS A 62 3.60 -7.73 -5.51
CA LYS A 62 3.75 -7.08 -6.82
C LYS A 62 2.59 -6.11 -7.06
N HIS A 63 1.35 -6.49 -6.76
CA HIS A 63 0.20 -5.60 -6.89
C HIS A 63 0.32 -4.36 -6.00
N PHE A 64 0.69 -4.56 -4.72
CA PHE A 64 0.98 -3.47 -3.78
C PHE A 64 2.04 -2.50 -4.33
N GLY A 65 3.15 -3.02 -4.86
CA GLY A 65 4.20 -2.19 -5.44
C GLY A 65 3.74 -1.38 -6.67
N MET A 66 2.88 -1.97 -7.51
CA MET A 66 2.32 -1.31 -8.69
C MET A 66 1.39 -0.15 -8.31
N ASP A 67 0.50 -0.38 -7.34
CA ASP A 67 -0.43 0.65 -6.85
C ASP A 67 0.31 1.79 -6.14
N LEU A 68 1.29 1.44 -5.30
CA LEU A 68 2.13 2.43 -4.62
C LEU A 68 2.86 3.33 -5.63
N GLU A 69 3.51 2.76 -6.63
CA GLU A 69 4.23 3.54 -7.65
C GLU A 69 3.31 4.47 -8.45
N PHE A 70 2.08 4.04 -8.75
CA PHE A 70 1.10 4.93 -9.37
C PHE A 70 0.80 6.15 -8.50
N LEU A 71 0.61 5.95 -7.20
CA LEU A 71 0.36 7.03 -6.24
C LEU A 71 1.57 7.95 -6.12
N LEU A 72 2.79 7.41 -6.03
CA LEU A 72 4.02 8.21 -6.00
C LEU A 72 4.22 9.06 -7.26
N ARG A 73 3.71 8.64 -8.42
CA ARG A 73 3.75 9.47 -9.65
C ARG A 73 2.81 10.66 -9.60
N ARG A 74 1.75 10.61 -8.79
CA ARG A 74 0.69 11.62 -8.74
C ARG A 74 0.67 12.45 -7.47
N THR A 75 1.41 12.05 -6.45
CA THR A 75 1.48 12.74 -5.16
C THR A 75 2.94 13.15 -4.87
N PRO A 76 3.34 14.39 -5.24
CA PRO A 76 4.73 14.84 -5.14
C PRO A 76 5.35 14.69 -3.74
N ASN A 77 4.62 15.09 -2.70
CA ASN A 77 5.11 14.98 -1.31
C ASN A 77 5.38 13.52 -0.94
N TRP A 78 4.44 12.62 -1.23
CA TRP A 78 4.63 11.19 -0.97
C TRP A 78 5.88 10.62 -1.67
N ARG A 79 6.15 11.06 -2.90
CA ARG A 79 7.38 10.70 -3.62
C ARG A 79 8.64 11.25 -2.95
N ILE A 80 8.61 12.47 -2.42
CA ILE A 80 9.73 13.06 -1.69
C ILE A 80 9.99 12.22 -0.44
N ALA A 81 8.97 12.01 0.39
CA ALA A 81 9.14 11.27 1.64
C ALA A 81 9.64 9.84 1.43
N LEU A 82 9.02 9.07 0.52
CA LEU A 82 9.45 7.69 0.32
C LEU A 82 10.82 7.55 -0.33
N LYS A 83 11.30 8.54 -1.10
CA LYS A 83 12.69 8.53 -1.59
C LYS A 83 13.71 8.74 -0.47
N THR A 84 13.34 9.48 0.58
CA THR A 84 14.19 9.68 1.75
C THR A 84 14.21 8.45 2.67
N ILE A 85 13.07 7.74 2.76
CA ILE A 85 12.89 6.61 3.68
C ILE A 85 13.34 5.28 3.06
N LEU A 86 12.88 4.95 1.86
CA LEU A 86 13.02 3.61 1.29
C LEU A 86 14.45 3.32 0.83
N PHE A 87 14.82 2.03 0.91
CA PHE A 87 16.12 1.50 0.46
C PHE A 87 17.33 2.13 1.17
N THR A 88 17.13 2.60 2.40
CA THR A 88 18.18 3.12 3.27
C THR A 88 18.50 2.12 4.40
N GLU A 89 19.71 2.22 4.94
CA GLU A 89 20.10 1.55 6.18
C GLU A 89 20.01 2.54 7.36
N GLY A 90 19.86 2.01 8.58
CA GLY A 90 19.78 2.77 9.83
C GLY A 90 18.36 2.89 10.39
N GLU A 91 18.16 3.86 11.30
CA GLU A 91 16.90 4.06 12.00
C GLU A 91 15.83 4.68 11.09
N ILE A 92 14.71 3.97 10.90
CA ILE A 92 13.62 4.40 10.02
C ILE A 92 12.95 5.68 10.54
N VAL A 93 12.82 5.84 11.86
CA VAL A 93 12.21 7.04 12.47
C VAL A 93 13.04 8.29 12.15
N GLU A 94 14.37 8.23 12.27
CA GLU A 94 15.25 9.34 11.91
C GLU A 94 15.14 9.70 10.42
N ARG A 95 15.00 8.70 9.54
CA ARG A 95 14.75 8.94 8.10
C ARG A 95 13.38 9.56 7.83
N GLY A 96 12.38 9.21 8.63
CA GLY A 96 11.04 9.79 8.58
C GLY A 96 11.05 11.27 8.97
N GLU A 97 11.75 11.63 10.04
CA GLU A 97 11.92 13.04 10.44
C GLU A 97 12.63 13.85 9.35
N ALA A 98 13.70 13.30 8.76
CA ALA A 98 14.38 13.94 7.63
C ALA A 98 13.49 14.07 6.37
N ALA A 99 12.49 13.21 6.20
CA ALA A 99 11.54 13.29 5.10
C ALA A 99 10.56 14.46 5.28
N GLU A 100 10.10 14.72 6.51
CA GLU A 100 9.22 15.85 6.84
C GLU A 100 9.88 17.21 6.54
N ASP A 101 11.17 17.34 6.86
CA ASP A 101 11.97 18.51 6.50
C ASP A 101 12.09 18.68 4.98
N ALA A 102 12.25 17.58 4.24
CA ALA A 102 12.39 17.60 2.79
C ALA A 102 11.09 17.91 2.04
N GLU A 103 9.92 17.59 2.61
CA GLU A 103 8.61 17.96 2.06
C GLU A 103 8.30 19.46 2.24
N SER A 104 8.94 20.12 3.20
CA SER A 104 8.72 21.52 3.56
C SER A 104 9.58 22.53 2.76
N LEU A 105 10.43 22.04 1.84
CA LEU A 105 11.33 22.80 0.97
C LEU A 105 10.84 22.85 -0.48
#